data_AF-A0AA36IDF5-F1
#
_entry.id   AF-A0AA36IDF5-F1
#
_cell.length_a   1.000
_cell.length_b   1.000
_cell.length_c   1.000
_cell.angle_alpha   90.00
_cell.angle_beta   90.00
_cell.angle_gamma   90.00
#
_symmetry.space_group_name_H-M   'P 1'
#
loop_
_entity.id
_entity.type
_entity.pdbx_description
1 polymer ?
#
loop_
_entity_poly.entity_id
_entity_poly.type
_entity_poly.pdbx_seq_one_letter_code
_entity_poly.pdbx_strand_id
1 'polypeptide(L)'
;MWKRLAPPRTKEFFARLDWMHGAMELWKYLEPLSPAILTGSPAGDWAGPQKVRWCERNLRLSADRVLVVDASDKALFSHPGAILVDDRIEYRADWEARGGIFVHFKGARESIDMVRQALQRLCYCGALPPGGVLDLA
;
A
#
# COMPACT_ATOMS: atom_id res chain seq x y z
N MET A 1 -12.49 -13.47 7.06
CA MET A 1 -12.00 -13.93 5.74
C MET A 1 -10.77 -14.83 5.87
N TRP A 2 -9.61 -14.32 6.31
CA TRP A 2 -8.35 -15.11 6.36
C TRP A 2 -8.41 -16.41 7.15
N LYS A 3 -9.05 -16.43 8.33
CA LYS A 3 -9.21 -17.65 9.16
C LYS A 3 -9.83 -18.84 8.41
N ARG A 4 -10.60 -18.60 7.34
CA ARG A 4 -11.22 -19.65 6.52
C ARG A 4 -10.28 -20.18 5.42
N LEU A 5 -9.33 -19.38 4.95
CA LEU A 5 -8.36 -19.73 3.91
C LEU A 5 -7.04 -20.25 4.49
N ALA A 6 -6.64 -19.69 5.63
CA ALA A 6 -5.45 -20.04 6.38
C ALA A 6 -5.78 -19.95 7.88
N PRO A 7 -5.96 -21.09 8.55
CA PRO A 7 -6.07 -21.12 10.00
C PRO A 7 -4.88 -20.40 10.65
N PRO A 8 -5.05 -19.83 11.85
CA PRO A 8 -3.93 -19.22 12.57
C PRO A 8 -2.72 -20.16 12.63
N ARG A 9 -1.51 -19.60 12.41
CA ARG A 9 -0.22 -20.31 12.37
C ARG A 9 0.03 -21.17 11.12
N THR A 10 -0.73 -21.03 10.03
CA THR A 10 -0.30 -21.59 8.73
C THR A 10 1.06 -21.00 8.36
N LYS A 11 2.08 -21.86 8.27
CA LYS A 11 3.43 -21.46 7.90
C LYS A 11 3.46 -20.97 6.45
N GLU A 12 4.17 -19.89 6.22
CA GLU A 12 4.48 -19.35 4.88
C GLU A 12 3.30 -18.90 4.02
N PHE A 13 2.07 -18.87 4.55
CA PHE A 13 0.88 -18.49 3.80
C PHE A 13 1.01 -17.09 3.17
N PHE A 14 1.26 -16.04 3.98
CA PHE A 14 1.43 -14.69 3.47
C PHE A 14 2.78 -14.50 2.75
N ALA A 15 3.80 -15.26 3.15
CA ALA A 15 5.15 -15.15 2.59
C ALA A 15 5.26 -15.66 1.14
N ARG A 16 4.28 -16.43 0.66
CA ARG A 16 4.29 -17.07 -0.66
C ARG A 16 3.18 -16.60 -1.60
N LEU A 17 2.40 -15.58 -1.22
CA LEU A 17 1.37 -15.04 -2.10
C LEU A 17 2.01 -14.50 -3.39
N ASP A 18 1.32 -14.71 -4.51
CA ASP A 18 1.70 -14.09 -5.77
C ASP A 18 1.36 -12.61 -5.78
N TRP A 19 1.99 -11.88 -6.71
CA TRP A 19 1.62 -10.50 -6.98
C TRP A 19 0.18 -10.43 -7.47
N MET A 20 -0.58 -9.48 -6.90
CA MET A 20 -1.87 -9.11 -7.46
C MET A 20 -1.67 -8.47 -8.85
N HIS A 21 -2.64 -8.68 -9.74
CA HIS A 21 -2.65 -8.04 -11.06
C HIS A 21 -2.49 -6.52 -10.93
N GLY A 22 -1.55 -5.94 -11.71
CA GLY A 22 -1.24 -4.50 -11.68
C GLY A 22 -0.40 -4.02 -10.47
N ALA A 23 -0.23 -4.81 -9.41
CA ALA A 23 0.49 -4.35 -8.22
C ALA A 23 1.99 -4.10 -8.49
N MET A 24 2.61 -4.86 -9.40
CA MET A 24 4.01 -4.63 -9.78
C MET A 24 4.20 -3.33 -10.57
N GLU A 25 3.24 -2.98 -11.43
CA GLU A 25 3.27 -1.72 -12.19
C GLU A 25 3.12 -0.53 -11.25
N LEU A 26 2.16 -0.59 -10.33
CA LEU A 26 2.01 0.41 -9.28
C LEU A 26 3.28 0.51 -8.42
N TRP A 27 3.85 -0.62 -7.99
CA TRP A 27 5.07 -0.62 -7.17
C TRP A 27 6.25 0.05 -7.88
N LYS A 28 6.48 -0.23 -9.17
CA LYS A 28 7.54 0.42 -9.95
C LYS A 28 7.40 1.94 -10.00
N TYR A 29 6.17 2.44 -10.04
CA TYR A 29 5.91 3.88 -9.97
C TYR A 29 6.13 4.43 -8.55
N LEU A 30 5.70 3.70 -7.52
CA LEU A 30 5.81 4.19 -6.15
C LEU A 30 7.24 4.08 -5.58
N GLU A 31 8.01 3.05 -5.91
CA GLU A 31 9.33 2.74 -5.33
C GLU A 31 10.28 3.96 -5.30
N PRO A 32 10.45 4.75 -6.39
CA PRO A 32 11.31 5.93 -6.38
C PRO A 32 10.85 7.04 -5.41
N LEU A 33 9.56 7.08 -5.06
CA LEU A 33 9.01 8.00 -4.07
C LEU A 33 9.33 7.57 -2.64
N SER A 34 10.03 6.45 -2.46
CA SER A 34 10.36 5.85 -1.17
C SER A 34 9.13 5.72 -0.25
N PRO A 35 8.14 4.86 -0.59
CA PRO A 35 6.95 4.62 0.22
C PRO A 35 7.22 3.60 1.34
N ALA A 36 6.39 3.61 2.38
CA ALA A 36 6.30 2.51 3.36
C ALA A 36 5.10 1.61 3.03
N ILE A 37 5.12 0.36 3.52
CA ILE A 37 3.98 -0.56 3.44
C ILE A 37 3.21 -0.51 4.75
N LEU A 38 1.95 -0.08 4.70
CA LEU A 38 1.03 -0.10 5.82
C LEU A 38 0.06 -1.28 5.67
N THR A 39 0.26 -2.35 6.43
CA THR A 39 -0.50 -3.60 6.27
C THR A 39 -1.21 -4.02 7.55
N GLY A 40 -2.48 -4.41 7.40
CA GLY A 40 -3.25 -5.02 8.49
C GLY A 40 -2.82 -6.47 8.70
N SER A 41 -2.61 -6.89 9.95
CA SER A 41 -2.40 -8.30 10.30
C SER A 41 -3.66 -8.90 10.94
N PRO A 42 -4.02 -10.15 10.62
CA PRO A 42 -4.90 -10.93 11.49
C PRO A 42 -4.32 -10.99 12.91
N ALA A 43 -5.21 -11.10 13.90
CA ALA A 43 -4.81 -11.28 15.30
C ALA A 43 -3.80 -12.43 15.49
N GLY A 44 -2.81 -12.19 16.33
CA GLY A 44 -1.71 -13.11 16.64
C GLY A 44 -0.38 -12.73 16.00
N ASP A 45 0.65 -13.48 16.34
CA ASP A 45 2.08 -13.21 16.07
C ASP A 45 2.65 -13.90 14.82
N TRP A 46 1.79 -14.50 13.99
CA TRP A 46 2.22 -15.39 12.90
C TRP A 46 2.23 -14.73 11.52
N ALA A 47 1.35 -13.77 11.28
CA ALA A 47 1.13 -13.17 9.96
C ALA A 47 2.05 -11.97 9.68
N GLY A 48 2.33 -11.15 10.71
CA GLY A 48 3.24 -10.01 10.60
C GLY A 48 4.63 -10.40 10.06
N PRO A 49 5.33 -11.36 10.69
CA PRO A 49 6.65 -11.79 10.20
C PRO A 49 6.63 -12.34 8.77
N GLN A 50 5.54 -12.98 8.33
CA GLN A 50 5.42 -13.48 6.95
C GLN A 50 5.24 -12.34 5.94
N LYS A 51 4.48 -11.30 6.29
CA LYS A 51 4.29 -10.10 5.46
C LYS A 51 5.58 -9.32 5.31
N VAL A 52 6.36 -9.18 6.38
CA VAL A 52 7.70 -8.56 6.35
C VAL A 52 8.60 -9.32 5.38
N ARG A 53 8.73 -10.65 5.52
CA ARG A 53 9.52 -11.48 4.60
C ARG A 53 9.06 -11.36 3.14
N TRP A 54 7.75 -11.27 2.91
CA TRP A 54 7.23 -11.05 1.56
C TRP A 54 7.71 -9.71 0.99
N CYS A 55 7.65 -8.64 1.78
CA CYS A 55 8.08 -7.31 1.35
C CYS A 55 9.60 -7.25 1.12
N GLU A 56 10.40 -7.84 2.01
CA GLU A 56 11.86 -7.93 1.83
C GLU A 56 12.21 -8.64 0.52
N ARG A 57 11.57 -9.79 0.24
CA ARG A 57 11.84 -10.60 -0.95
C ARG A 57 11.38 -9.93 -2.24
N ASN A 58 10.17 -9.39 -2.26
CA ASN A 58 9.52 -8.96 -3.50
C ASN A 58 9.64 -7.45 -3.74
N LEU A 59 9.65 -6.64 -2.68
CA LEU A 59 9.70 -5.17 -2.74
C LEU A 59 11.07 -4.60 -2.42
N ARG A 60 12.01 -5.43 -1.93
CA ARG A 60 13.36 -5.01 -1.48
C ARG A 60 13.33 -3.93 -0.40
N LEU A 61 12.26 -3.89 0.39
CA LEU A 61 12.13 -3.00 1.53
C LEU A 61 12.79 -3.59 2.76
N SER A 62 13.41 -2.74 3.58
CA SER A 62 13.85 -3.11 4.92
C SER A 62 12.66 -3.28 5.87
N ALA A 63 12.81 -4.11 6.91
CA ALA A 63 11.73 -4.43 7.83
C ALA A 63 11.10 -3.20 8.52
N ASP A 64 11.88 -2.15 8.79
CA ASP A 64 11.42 -0.88 9.39
C ASP A 64 10.46 -0.09 8.48
N ARG A 65 10.41 -0.43 7.18
CA ARG A 65 9.51 0.17 6.19
C ARG A 65 8.20 -0.59 6.04
N VAL A 66 8.01 -1.67 6.79
CA VAL A 66 6.81 -2.52 6.75
C VAL A 66 6.06 -2.40 8.08
N LEU A 67 5.11 -1.48 8.11
CA LEU A 67 4.28 -1.17 9.26
C LEU A 67 3.12 -2.18 9.34
N VAL A 68 3.28 -3.17 10.20
CA VAL A 68 2.25 -4.17 10.49
C VAL A 68 1.40 -3.70 11.66
N VAL A 69 0.12 -3.45 11.40
CA VAL A 69 -0.80 -2.83 12.37
C VAL A 69 -2.11 -3.62 12.47
N ASP A 70 -2.92 -3.33 13.48
CA ASP A 70 -4.33 -3.66 13.41
C ASP A 70 -5.00 -2.83 12.31
N ALA A 71 -5.86 -3.47 11.52
CA ALA A 71 -6.36 -2.84 10.31
C ALA A 71 -7.24 -1.60 10.59
N SER A 72 -7.90 -1.57 11.77
CA SER A 72 -8.61 -0.40 12.31
C SER A 72 -7.70 0.79 12.59
N ASP A 73 -6.42 0.53 12.85
CA ASP A 73 -5.47 1.54 13.33
C ASP A 73 -4.73 2.22 12.18
N LYS A 74 -5.00 1.83 10.94
CA LYS A 74 -4.42 2.47 9.74
C LYS A 74 -4.63 3.97 9.76
N ALA A 75 -5.82 4.43 10.16
CA ALA A 75 -6.12 5.86 10.21
C ALA A 75 -5.16 6.64 11.12
N LEU A 76 -4.57 6.03 12.16
CA LEU A 76 -3.60 6.69 13.05
C LEU A 76 -2.33 7.17 12.32
N PHE A 77 -2.02 6.60 11.15
CA PHE A 77 -0.89 6.97 10.31
C PHE A 77 -1.22 8.08 9.30
N SER A 78 -2.49 8.49 9.22
CA SER A 78 -2.93 9.57 8.35
C SER A 78 -2.62 10.94 8.95
N HIS A 79 -2.16 11.85 8.09
CA HIS A 79 -1.91 13.25 8.39
C HIS A 79 -1.99 14.08 7.10
N PRO A 80 -2.08 15.43 7.16
CA PRO A 80 -1.94 16.27 5.98
C PRO A 80 -0.64 15.95 5.21
N GLY A 81 -0.78 15.59 3.94
CA GLY A 81 0.34 15.16 3.09
C GLY A 81 0.56 13.64 3.00
N ALA A 82 -0.11 12.84 3.81
CA ALA A 82 -0.08 11.39 3.70
C ALA A 82 -0.99 10.91 2.56
N ILE A 83 -0.50 9.99 1.72
CA ILE A 83 -1.29 9.34 0.67
C ILE A 83 -1.38 7.83 1.00
N LEU A 84 -2.59 7.28 1.08
CA LEU A 84 -2.82 5.85 1.20
C LEU A 84 -3.40 5.30 -0.09
N VAL A 85 -2.76 4.27 -0.65
CA VAL A 85 -3.29 3.45 -1.74
C VAL A 85 -3.76 2.12 -1.14
N ASP A 86 -5.06 1.84 -1.16
CA ASP A 86 -5.65 0.66 -0.53
C ASP A 86 -6.87 0.16 -1.31
N ASP A 87 -7.06 -1.15 -1.38
CA ASP A 87 -8.19 -1.79 -2.06
C ASP A 87 -9.47 -1.79 -1.19
N ARG A 88 -9.35 -1.57 0.12
CA ARG A 88 -10.50 -1.55 1.03
C ARG A 88 -11.04 -0.14 1.20
N ILE A 89 -12.06 0.17 0.39
CA ILE A 89 -12.75 1.46 0.38
C ILE A 89 -13.28 1.92 1.74
N GLU A 90 -13.56 1.00 2.66
CA GLU A 90 -14.02 1.29 4.03
C GLU A 90 -13.03 2.15 4.84
N TYR A 91 -11.73 2.10 4.53
CA TYR A 91 -10.73 2.92 5.22
C TYR A 91 -10.69 4.37 4.74
N ARG A 92 -11.40 4.72 3.66
CA ARG A 92 -11.37 6.07 3.07
C ARG A 92 -11.77 7.12 4.09
N ALA A 93 -12.93 6.95 4.71
CA ALA A 93 -13.53 7.98 5.55
C ALA A 93 -12.62 8.33 6.73
N ASP A 94 -12.12 7.31 7.44
CA ASP A 94 -11.25 7.52 8.61
C ASP A 94 -9.87 8.07 8.22
N TRP A 95 -9.35 7.70 7.05
CA TRP A 95 -8.09 8.24 6.53
C TRP A 95 -8.22 9.72 6.15
N GLU A 96 -9.26 10.07 5.39
CA GLU A 96 -9.52 11.44 4.94
C GLU A 96 -9.93 12.37 6.08
N ALA A 97 -10.64 11.86 7.11
CA ALA A 97 -11.00 12.62 8.32
C ALA A 97 -9.78 13.15 9.08
N ARG A 98 -8.60 12.58 8.85
CA ARG A 98 -7.32 13.00 9.45
C ARG A 98 -6.45 13.85 8.51
N GLY A 99 -7.00 14.26 7.37
CA GLY A 99 -6.35 15.14 6.40
C GLY A 99 -5.46 14.44 5.37
N GLY A 100 -5.37 13.11 5.41
CA GLY A 100 -4.68 12.34 4.38
C GLY A 100 -5.52 12.19 3.11
N ILE A 101 -4.87 11.81 2.01
CA ILE A 101 -5.50 11.54 0.71
C ILE A 101 -5.63 10.02 0.54
N PHE A 102 -6.84 9.55 0.23
CA PHE A 102 -7.10 8.13 -0.03
C PHE A 102 -7.29 7.85 -1.53
N VAL A 103 -6.49 6.92 -2.06
CA VAL A 103 -6.58 6.38 -3.42
C VAL A 103 -7.10 4.95 -3.33
N HIS A 104 -8.28 4.71 -3.91
CA HIS A 104 -8.87 3.38 -3.93
C HIS A 104 -8.25 2.56 -5.06
N PHE A 105 -7.53 1.50 -4.70
CA PHE A 105 -6.90 0.64 -5.68
C PHE A 105 -7.93 -0.21 -6.42
N LYS A 106 -8.13 0.10 -7.71
CA LYS A 106 -8.91 -0.72 -8.67
C LYS A 106 -8.09 -1.21 -9.85
N GLY A 107 -6.87 -0.70 -10.00
CA GLY A 107 -5.96 -0.97 -11.10
C GLY A 107 -4.77 -0.02 -11.05
N ALA A 108 -3.67 -0.41 -11.71
CA ALA A 108 -2.40 0.30 -11.63
C ALA A 108 -2.49 1.70 -12.24
N ARG A 109 -2.98 1.80 -13.50
CA ARG A 109 -3.08 3.05 -14.24
C ARG A 109 -3.86 4.13 -13.48
N GLU A 110 -5.08 3.83 -13.06
CA GLU A 110 -5.93 4.78 -12.30
C GLU A 110 -5.25 5.20 -11.00
N SER A 111 -4.67 4.24 -10.26
CA SER A 111 -3.99 4.53 -9.00
C SER A 111 -2.76 5.42 -9.19
N ILE A 112 -1.96 5.18 -10.23
CA ILE A 112 -0.80 6.00 -10.59
C ILE A 112 -1.24 7.43 -10.94
N ASP A 113 -2.27 7.57 -11.77
CA ASP A 113 -2.81 8.88 -12.15
C ASP A 113 -3.32 9.67 -10.93
N MET A 114 -4.00 9.00 -10.00
CA MET A 114 -4.49 9.62 -8.76
C MET A 114 -3.36 10.00 -7.80
N VAL A 115 -2.36 9.13 -7.61
CA VAL A 115 -1.19 9.43 -6.78
C VAL A 115 -0.43 10.62 -7.37
N ARG A 116 -0.22 10.65 -8.69
CA ARG A 116 0.42 11.79 -9.37
C ARG A 116 -0.32 13.10 -9.10
N GLN A 117 -1.63 13.11 -9.25
CA GLN A 117 -2.45 14.30 -8.97
C GLN A 117 -2.37 14.72 -7.50
N ALA A 118 -2.39 13.76 -6.57
CA ALA A 118 -2.23 14.03 -5.15
C ALA A 118 -0.87 14.67 -4.85
N LEU A 119 0.22 14.14 -5.41
CA LEU A 119 1.56 14.70 -5.25
C LEU A 119 1.68 16.12 -5.82
N GLN A 120 1.06 16.40 -6.98
CA GLN A 120 1.01 17.74 -7.56
C GLN A 120 0.26 18.73 -6.66
N ARG A 121 -0.87 18.32 -6.08
CA ARG A 121 -1.64 19.15 -5.12
C ARG A 121 -0.85 19.44 -3.84
N LEU A 122 -0.01 18.50 -3.42
CA LEU A 122 0.87 18.65 -2.26
C LEU A 122 2.16 19.40 -2.59
N CYS A 123 2.32 19.91 -3.82
CA CYS A 123 3.52 20.61 -4.30
C CYS A 123 4.80 19.79 -4.07
N TYR A 124 4.74 18.46 -4.26
CA TYR A 124 5.90 17.58 -4.10
C TYR A 124 7.05 18.04 -5.00
N CYS A 125 8.19 18.36 -4.40
CA CYS A 125 9.35 18.95 -5.07
C CYS A 125 10.34 17.92 -5.67
N GLY A 126 10.13 16.63 -5.41
CA GLY A 126 10.92 15.56 -6.02
C GLY A 126 10.50 15.28 -7.46
N ALA A 127 11.42 14.73 -8.26
CA ALA A 127 11.09 14.28 -9.60
C ALA A 127 10.03 13.16 -9.52
N LEU A 128 8.90 13.36 -10.18
CA LEU A 128 7.92 12.29 -10.35
C LEU A 128 8.55 11.19 -11.22
N PRO A 129 8.35 9.91 -10.88
CA PRO A 129 8.79 8.82 -11.73
C PRO A 129 8.19 9.01 -13.13
N PRO A 130 8.95 8.73 -14.21
CA PRO A 130 8.43 8.81 -15.56
C PRO A 130 7.22 7.87 -15.66
N GLY A 131 6.04 8.45 -15.91
CA GLY A 131 4.76 7.77 -15.91
C GLY A 131 4.15 7.77 -17.30
N GLY A 132 3.83 6.56 -17.76
CA GLY A 132 3.30 6.20 -19.07
C GLY A 132 2.43 7.26 -19.75
N VAL A 133 2.72 7.42 -21.03
CA VAL A 133 2.07 8.29 -22.01
C VAL A 133 0.56 8.36 -21.75
N LEU A 134 0.11 9.54 -21.32
CA LEU A 134 -1.25 9.98 -21.63
C LEU A 134 -1.22 10.32 -23.12
N ASP A 135 -1.53 9.35 -23.97
CA ASP A 135 -1.88 9.66 -25.35
C ASP A 135 -3.30 10.22 -25.28
N LEU A 136 -3.38 11.52 -25.04
CA LEU A 136 -4.59 12.29 -25.23
C LEU A 136 -4.68 12.57 -26.72
N ALA A 137 -5.36 11.68 -27.43
CA ALA A 137 -6.04 12.02 -28.68
C ALA A 137 -7.41 12.63 -28.36
#